data_AF-A0A927VND4-F1
#
_entry.id   AF-A0A927VND4-F1
#
_cell.length_a   1.000
_cell.length_b   1.000
_cell.length_c   1.000
_cell.angle_alpha   90.00
_cell.angle_beta   90.00
_cell.angle_gamma   90.00
#
_symmetry.space_group_name_H-M   'P 1'
#
loop_
_entity.id
_entity.type
_entity.pdbx_description
1 polymer ?
#
loop_
_entity_poly.entity_id
_entity_poly.type
_entity_poly.pdbx_seq_one_letter_code
_entity_poly.pdbx_strand_id
1 'polypeptide(L)'
;MGNDNMLLLQQKYDIGECDIVFSLYREIKDDEVIVTLTYQFQVPGAEEVPCKRFHYPLCAERYQSPYLSWYNLICCSNNYGPIPVVSYMNYSVQEGKKIAATIYPDTAEEYMKIIADTTEGYYCFPFNIEEYQYMLYISRKGTLADYFDLDEILSVYRESGIELDKEKMQEYFAKELNWFGNAKECPIEIHNCLGNEELATVGLLFGYPVESTVALLHRTIDMFEE
;
A
#
# COMPACT_ATOMS: atom_id res chain seq x y z
N MET A 1 5.11 -23.88 -22.33
CA MET A 1 5.03 -23.27 -20.99
C MET A 1 4.17 -22.05 -21.16
N GLY A 2 2.93 -22.09 -20.67
CA GLY A 2 1.96 -21.03 -20.89
C GLY A 2 2.40 -19.79 -20.13
N ASN A 3 2.40 -18.63 -20.80
CA ASN A 3 2.34 -17.35 -20.10
C ASN A 3 0.98 -17.31 -19.41
N ASP A 4 0.91 -17.73 -18.15
CA ASP A 4 -0.27 -17.56 -17.32
C ASP A 4 -0.34 -16.09 -16.90
N ASN A 5 -0.82 -15.25 -17.83
CA ASN A 5 -1.15 -13.86 -17.53
C ASN A 5 -2.46 -13.86 -16.73
N MET A 6 -2.35 -13.70 -15.41
CA MET A 6 -3.48 -13.76 -14.48
C MET A 6 -3.92 -12.34 -14.11
N LEU A 7 -5.20 -12.02 -14.35
CA LEU A 7 -5.80 -10.80 -13.84
C LEU A 7 -5.91 -10.90 -12.31
N LEU A 8 -5.17 -10.06 -11.59
CA LEU A 8 -5.23 -9.95 -10.13
C LEU A 8 -6.41 -9.08 -9.68
N LEU A 9 -6.66 -8.01 -10.42
CA LEU A 9 -7.61 -6.98 -10.04
C LEU A 9 -8.04 -6.16 -11.26
N GLN A 10 -9.28 -5.69 -11.22
CA GLN A 10 -9.75 -4.63 -12.08
C GLN A 10 -10.54 -3.60 -11.27
N GLN A 11 -10.26 -2.32 -11.47
CA GLN A 11 -10.92 -1.22 -10.78
C GLN A 11 -11.35 -0.14 -11.78
N LYS A 12 -12.64 0.17 -11.77
CA LYS A 12 -13.21 1.26 -12.55
C LYS A 12 -13.09 2.58 -11.78
N TYR A 13 -12.72 3.65 -12.47
CA TYR A 13 -12.63 4.99 -11.93
C TYR A 13 -13.33 5.99 -12.87
N ASP A 14 -14.24 6.80 -12.32
CA ASP A 14 -15.00 7.79 -13.07
C ASP A 14 -14.25 9.14 -13.04
N ILE A 15 -13.87 9.66 -14.20
CA ILE A 15 -13.23 10.99 -14.33
C ILE A 15 -14.23 12.07 -14.78
N GLY A 16 -15.53 11.80 -14.73
CA GLY A 16 -16.63 12.69 -15.07
C GLY A 16 -17.00 12.71 -16.55
N GLU A 17 -15.99 12.74 -17.44
CA GLU A 17 -16.21 12.76 -18.90
C GLU A 17 -16.27 11.34 -19.50
N CYS A 18 -15.52 10.41 -18.92
CA CYS A 18 -15.55 9.00 -19.26
C CYS A 18 -15.03 8.16 -18.07
N ASP A 19 -15.13 6.85 -18.20
CA ASP A 19 -14.56 5.94 -17.22
C ASP A 19 -13.15 5.50 -17.64
N ILE A 20 -12.25 5.35 -16.66
CA ILE A 20 -10.98 4.67 -16.81
C ILE A 20 -11.06 3.34 -16.08
N VAL A 21 -10.62 2.26 -16.71
CA VAL A 21 -10.47 0.95 -16.06
C VAL A 21 -9.00 0.69 -15.85
N PHE A 22 -8.60 0.49 -14.60
CA PHE A 22 -7.28 0.02 -14.24
C PHE A 22 -7.31 -1.49 -14.08
N SER A 23 -6.34 -2.19 -14.67
CA SER A 23 -6.21 -3.64 -14.55
C SER A 23 -4.81 -4.00 -14.06
N LEU A 24 -4.72 -4.96 -13.16
CA LEU A 24 -3.45 -5.47 -12.65
C LEU A 24 -3.28 -6.92 -13.08
N TYR A 25 -2.22 -7.19 -13.82
CA TYR A 25 -1.90 -8.51 -14.32
C TYR A 25 -0.64 -9.05 -13.67
N ARG A 26 -0.60 -10.36 -13.43
CA ARG A 26 0.56 -11.09 -12.93
C ARG A 26 1.00 -12.12 -13.94
N GLU A 27 2.29 -12.14 -14.24
CA GLU A 27 2.94 -13.17 -15.05
C GLU A 27 4.20 -13.70 -14.34
N ILE A 28 4.56 -14.96 -14.60
CA ILE A 28 5.82 -15.56 -14.11
C ILE A 28 6.68 -15.90 -15.32
N LYS A 29 7.94 -15.47 -15.30
CA LYS A 29 8.96 -15.78 -16.31
C LYS A 29 10.29 -16.09 -15.61
N ASP A 30 10.83 -17.29 -15.83
CA ASP A 30 12.16 -17.69 -15.33
C ASP A 30 12.39 -17.37 -13.83
N ASP A 31 11.43 -17.75 -12.97
CA ASP A 31 11.40 -17.50 -11.50
C ASP A 31 11.30 -16.01 -11.08
N GLU A 32 11.17 -15.10 -12.03
CA GLU A 32 10.77 -13.71 -11.83
C GLU A 32 9.24 -13.59 -11.98
N VAL A 33 8.63 -12.80 -11.10
CA VAL A 33 7.24 -12.40 -11.22
C VAL A 33 7.19 -10.96 -11.70
N ILE A 34 6.32 -10.71 -12.67
CA ILE A 34 6.07 -9.37 -13.20
C ILE A 34 4.61 -9.05 -12.95
N VAL A 35 4.38 -7.96 -12.22
CA VAL A 35 3.05 -7.40 -12.02
C VAL A 35 2.94 -6.12 -12.84
N THR A 36 2.05 -6.13 -13.84
CA THR A 36 1.81 -5.00 -14.74
C THR A 36 0.49 -4.33 -14.39
N LEU A 37 0.56 -3.05 -14.05
CA LEU A 37 -0.61 -2.18 -13.96
C LEU A 37 -0.83 -1.50 -15.32
N THR A 38 -2.06 -1.57 -15.79
CA THR A 38 -2.53 -0.93 -17.01
C THR A 38 -3.71 -0.02 -16.71
N TYR A 39 -4.01 0.88 -17.65
CA TYR A 39 -5.27 1.61 -17.68
C TYR A 39 -5.88 1.62 -19.10
N GLN A 40 -7.19 1.75 -19.19
CA GLN A 40 -7.91 1.87 -20.45
C GLN A 40 -9.08 2.84 -20.31
N PHE A 41 -9.12 3.86 -21.16
CA PHE A 41 -10.31 4.72 -21.30
C PHE A 41 -11.46 3.93 -21.89
N GLN A 42 -12.66 4.05 -21.31
CA GLN A 42 -13.86 3.37 -21.79
C GLN A 42 -14.53 4.16 -22.92
N VAL A 43 -13.77 4.34 -24.02
CA VAL A 43 -14.22 4.98 -25.26
C VAL A 43 -13.91 4.07 -26.45
N PRO A 44 -14.71 4.12 -27.54
CA PRO A 44 -14.49 3.26 -28.70
C PRO A 44 -13.08 3.42 -29.29
N GLY A 45 -12.36 2.30 -29.43
CA GLY A 45 -11.02 2.26 -30.03
C GLY A 45 -9.88 2.59 -29.08
N ALA A 46 -10.13 2.83 -27.78
CA ALA A 46 -9.06 2.97 -26.80
C ALA A 46 -8.34 1.65 -26.53
N GLU A 47 -7.02 1.69 -26.57
CA GLU A 47 -6.17 0.55 -26.23
C GLU A 47 -5.85 0.55 -24.73
N GLU A 48 -5.50 -0.62 -24.21
CA GLU A 48 -5.02 -0.77 -22.85
C GLU A 48 -3.53 -0.36 -22.80
N VAL A 49 -3.20 0.59 -21.93
CA VAL A 49 -1.87 1.19 -21.84
C VAL A 49 -1.19 0.74 -20.54
N PRO A 50 0.02 0.15 -20.58
CA PRO A 50 0.78 -0.15 -19.38
C PRO A 50 1.29 1.16 -18.75
N CYS A 51 1.13 1.32 -17.44
CA CYS A 51 1.66 2.48 -16.71
C CYS A 51 2.79 2.13 -15.75
N LYS A 52 2.79 0.92 -15.18
CA LYS A 52 3.79 0.51 -14.19
C LYS A 52 4.03 -0.99 -14.22
N ARG A 53 5.28 -1.43 -14.08
CA ARG A 53 5.62 -2.84 -13.86
C ARG A 53 6.47 -3.02 -12.63
N PHE A 54 6.17 -4.03 -11.85
CA PHE A 54 6.93 -4.45 -10.69
C PHE A 54 7.58 -5.79 -11.00
N HIS A 55 8.90 -5.86 -10.87
CA HIS A 55 9.66 -7.09 -11.05
C HIS A 55 10.22 -7.53 -9.70
N TYR A 56 9.98 -8.77 -9.31
CA TYR A 56 10.46 -9.31 -8.05
C TYR A 56 10.61 -10.84 -8.15
N PRO A 57 11.48 -11.46 -7.33
CA PRO A 57 11.64 -12.91 -7.32
C PRO A 57 10.38 -13.59 -6.78
N LEU A 58 10.04 -14.78 -7.30
CA LEU A 58 8.85 -15.54 -6.89
C LEU A 58 8.79 -15.82 -5.37
N CYS A 59 9.94 -15.93 -4.70
CA CYS A 59 9.99 -16.11 -3.24
C CYS A 59 9.38 -14.95 -2.45
N ALA A 60 9.30 -13.75 -3.04
CA ALA A 60 8.77 -12.55 -2.40
C ALA A 60 7.26 -12.66 -2.10
N GLU A 61 6.50 -13.48 -2.85
CA GLU A 61 5.06 -13.66 -2.64
C GLU A 61 4.71 -14.64 -1.52
N ARG A 62 5.71 -15.27 -0.88
CA ARG A 62 5.47 -16.32 0.11
C ARG A 62 4.70 -15.80 1.32
N TYR A 63 4.92 -14.54 1.71
CA TYR A 63 4.24 -13.95 2.86
C TYR A 63 2.90 -13.34 2.45
N GLN A 64 1.82 -13.84 3.02
CA GLN A 64 0.46 -13.38 2.75
C GLN A 64 -0.24 -13.02 4.04
N SER A 65 -1.03 -11.95 4.01
CA SER A 65 -1.83 -11.52 5.16
C SER A 65 -3.12 -10.86 4.66
N PRO A 66 -4.25 -11.01 5.39
CA PRO A 66 -5.52 -10.38 5.02
C PRO A 66 -5.45 -8.85 4.96
N TYR A 67 -4.41 -8.26 5.55
CA TYR A 67 -4.18 -6.81 5.56
C TYR A 67 -3.26 -6.32 4.44
N LEU A 68 -2.65 -7.24 3.68
CA LEU A 68 -1.74 -6.93 2.57
C LEU A 68 -2.42 -7.23 1.24
N SER A 69 -2.43 -6.27 0.32
CA SER A 69 -2.98 -6.51 -1.01
C SER A 69 -2.46 -5.53 -2.05
N TRP A 70 -2.36 -5.98 -3.29
CA TRP A 70 -2.08 -5.07 -4.40
C TRP A 70 -3.12 -3.96 -4.54
N TYR A 71 -4.38 -4.21 -4.15
CA TYR A 71 -5.43 -3.20 -4.09
C TYR A 71 -5.07 -2.06 -3.14
N ASN A 72 -4.54 -2.38 -1.95
CA ASN A 72 -4.07 -1.37 -0.99
C ASN A 72 -2.96 -0.49 -1.53
N LEU A 73 -2.05 -1.05 -2.36
CA LEU A 73 -0.97 -0.28 -2.98
C LEU A 73 -1.50 0.64 -4.09
N ILE A 74 -2.28 0.09 -5.03
CA ILE A 74 -2.66 0.86 -6.22
C ILE A 74 -3.73 1.91 -5.94
N CYS A 75 -4.54 1.73 -4.89
CA CYS A 75 -5.52 2.70 -4.44
C CYS A 75 -4.97 3.62 -3.33
N CYS A 76 -3.69 3.52 -2.97
CA CYS A 76 -3.12 4.36 -1.93
C CYS A 76 -2.83 5.79 -2.41
N SER A 77 -3.17 6.77 -1.58
CA SER A 77 -3.05 8.20 -1.85
C SER A 77 -1.64 8.78 -1.67
N ASN A 78 -0.66 8.01 -1.16
CA ASN A 78 0.73 8.44 -1.03
C ASN A 78 1.59 7.87 -2.17
N ASN A 79 2.04 8.72 -3.09
CA ASN A 79 3.14 8.55 -4.08
C ASN A 79 3.20 7.27 -4.95
N TYR A 80 2.35 6.26 -4.75
CA TYR A 80 2.48 4.94 -5.37
C TYR A 80 1.21 4.43 -6.03
N GLY A 81 0.02 4.84 -5.56
CA GLY A 81 -1.26 4.40 -6.10
C GLY A 81 -1.81 5.38 -7.15
N PRO A 82 -1.98 4.95 -8.43
CA PRO A 82 -2.48 5.84 -9.48
C PRO A 82 -4.01 5.96 -9.50
N ILE A 83 -4.73 5.24 -8.64
CA ILE A 83 -6.20 5.23 -8.62
C ILE A 83 -6.72 5.99 -7.39
N PRO A 84 -7.27 7.20 -7.54
CA PRO A 84 -7.80 7.98 -6.42
C PRO A 84 -9.19 7.47 -6.01
N VAL A 85 -9.27 6.26 -5.46
CA VAL A 85 -10.52 5.70 -4.89
C VAL A 85 -10.67 6.15 -3.45
N VAL A 86 -11.13 7.40 -3.27
CA VAL A 86 -11.22 8.06 -1.95
C VAL A 86 -12.07 7.26 -0.96
N SER A 87 -13.23 6.75 -1.39
CA SER A 87 -14.14 6.01 -0.53
C SER A 87 -13.53 4.71 0.01
N TYR A 88 -12.77 3.97 -0.79
CA TYR A 88 -12.07 2.79 -0.31
C TYR A 88 -11.08 3.15 0.79
N MET A 89 -10.26 4.17 0.54
CA MET A 89 -9.20 4.58 1.45
C MET A 89 -9.76 5.01 2.81
N ASN A 90 -10.83 5.81 2.81
CA ASN A 90 -11.45 6.36 4.02
C ASN A 90 -11.99 5.32 5.00
N TYR A 91 -12.34 4.11 4.53
CA TYR A 91 -12.96 3.05 5.35
C TYR A 91 -12.18 1.73 5.39
N SER A 92 -11.10 1.58 4.61
CA SER A 92 -10.31 0.35 4.49
C SER A 92 -9.80 -0.24 5.82
N VAL A 93 -9.47 0.61 6.81
CA VAL A 93 -9.02 0.15 8.13
C VAL A 93 -10.18 -0.43 8.92
N GLN A 94 -11.32 0.26 8.93
CA GLN A 94 -12.54 -0.13 9.62
C GLN A 94 -13.12 -1.42 9.01
N GLU A 95 -13.05 -1.56 7.68
CA GLU A 95 -13.49 -2.75 6.94
C GLU A 95 -12.53 -3.95 7.01
N GLY A 96 -11.41 -3.84 7.72
CA GLY A 96 -10.47 -4.95 7.91
C GLY A 96 -9.60 -5.27 6.71
N LYS A 97 -9.40 -4.31 5.81
CA LYS A 97 -8.50 -4.43 4.66
C LYS A 97 -7.09 -3.94 4.94
N LYS A 98 -6.94 -3.07 5.95
CA LYS A 98 -5.68 -2.47 6.38
C LYS A 98 -5.61 -2.40 7.91
N ILE A 99 -4.40 -2.22 8.43
CA ILE A 99 -4.18 -1.93 9.85
C ILE A 99 -4.00 -0.43 10.12
N ALA A 100 -3.56 0.34 9.13
CA ALA A 100 -3.47 1.79 9.19
C ALA A 100 -3.63 2.42 7.80
N ALA A 101 -4.04 3.69 7.79
CA ALA A 101 -4.15 4.51 6.60
C ALA A 101 -4.04 6.00 6.96
N THR A 102 -3.54 6.79 6.01
CA THR A 102 -3.90 8.20 5.91
C THR A 102 -5.08 8.34 4.97
N ILE A 103 -6.09 9.08 5.42
CA ILE A 103 -7.37 9.19 4.74
C ILE A 103 -7.71 10.65 4.46
N TYR A 104 -8.51 10.87 3.42
CA TYR A 104 -8.76 12.17 2.83
C TYR A 104 -10.28 12.32 2.65
N PRO A 105 -11.02 12.59 3.73
CA PRO A 105 -12.45 12.85 3.65
C PRO A 105 -12.73 14.00 2.68
N ASP A 106 -13.72 13.80 1.80
CA ASP A 106 -14.07 14.76 0.75
C ASP A 106 -14.79 15.99 1.33
N THR A 107 -15.42 15.82 2.49
CA THR A 107 -16.24 16.85 3.14
C THR A 107 -15.97 16.93 4.63
N ALA A 108 -16.26 18.09 5.23
CA ALA A 108 -16.22 18.26 6.68
C ALA A 108 -17.21 17.34 7.40
N GLU A 109 -18.35 17.03 6.78
CA GLU A 109 -19.35 16.11 7.34
C GLU A 109 -18.78 14.68 7.41
N GLU A 110 -18.16 14.21 6.33
CA GLU A 110 -17.49 12.90 6.31
C GLU A 110 -16.34 12.83 7.32
N TYR A 111 -15.51 13.87 7.38
CA TYR A 111 -14.43 13.99 8.36
C TYR A 111 -14.94 13.81 9.79
N MET A 112 -16.00 14.56 10.16
CA MET A 112 -16.59 14.48 11.49
C MET A 112 -17.25 13.12 11.75
N LYS A 113 -17.88 12.54 10.71
CA LYS A 113 -18.48 11.21 10.79
C LYS A 113 -17.43 10.15 11.06
N ILE A 114 -16.30 10.15 10.34
CA ILE A 114 -15.24 9.16 10.55
C ILE A 114 -14.65 9.25 11.95
N ILE A 115 -14.41 10.46 12.46
CA ILE A 115 -13.95 10.65 13.85
C ILE A 115 -14.99 10.11 14.85
N ALA A 116 -16.27 10.42 14.64
CA ALA A 116 -17.35 10.00 15.55
C ALA A 116 -17.61 8.48 15.52
N ASP A 117 -17.50 7.87 14.34
CA ASP A 117 -17.71 6.43 14.13
C ASP A 117 -16.47 5.61 14.52
N THR A 118 -15.33 6.25 14.79
CA THR A 118 -14.13 5.57 15.31
C THR A 118 -14.38 5.15 16.76
N THR A 119 -14.68 3.86 16.95
CA THR A 119 -15.03 3.27 18.25
C THR A 119 -13.81 2.79 19.06
N GLU A 120 -14.08 2.20 20.23
CA GLU A 120 -13.11 1.38 20.96
C GLU A 120 -12.50 0.32 20.01
N GLY A 121 -11.21 0.45 19.72
CA GLY A 121 -10.48 -0.48 18.83
C GLY A 121 -9.53 0.22 17.86
N TYR A 122 -9.69 1.52 17.67
CA TYR A 122 -8.91 2.30 16.71
C TYR A 122 -8.28 3.54 17.36
N TYR A 123 -7.25 4.06 16.71
CA TYR A 123 -6.75 5.42 16.88
C TYR A 123 -7.16 6.23 15.64
N CYS A 124 -7.72 7.42 15.83
CA CYS A 124 -8.01 8.35 14.74
C CYS A 124 -7.75 9.78 15.20
N PHE A 125 -6.94 10.52 14.45
CA PHE A 125 -6.59 11.90 14.79
C PHE A 125 -6.18 12.72 13.55
N PRO A 126 -6.27 14.05 13.64
CA PRO A 126 -5.79 14.95 12.59
C PRO A 126 -4.32 14.69 12.28
N PHE A 127 -4.01 14.49 11.00
CA PHE A 127 -2.66 14.27 10.53
C PHE A 127 -2.34 15.38 9.53
N ASN A 128 -1.67 16.42 10.00
CA ASN A 128 -1.44 17.63 9.21
C ASN A 128 -0.03 17.60 8.62
N ILE A 129 0.05 17.28 7.34
CA ILE A 129 1.02 17.91 6.45
C ILE A 129 0.30 19.18 6.00
N GLU A 130 0.96 20.35 6.03
CA GLU A 130 0.36 21.69 5.86
C GLU A 130 -0.52 21.89 4.59
N GLU A 131 -0.57 20.90 3.70
CA GLU A 131 -1.24 20.88 2.40
C GLU A 131 -2.70 20.36 2.42
N TYR A 132 -3.13 19.58 3.42
CA TYR A 132 -4.48 18.94 3.41
C TYR A 132 -5.30 19.20 4.66
N GLN A 133 -6.33 20.05 4.55
CA GLN A 133 -7.15 20.51 5.67
C GLN A 133 -7.89 19.40 6.44
N TYR A 134 -8.29 18.31 5.76
CA TYR A 134 -9.10 17.24 6.35
C TYR A 134 -8.36 15.90 6.49
N MET A 135 -7.03 15.88 6.36
CA MET A 135 -6.30 14.63 6.44
C MET A 135 -6.32 14.05 7.86
N LEU A 136 -6.68 12.76 7.95
CA LEU A 136 -6.68 11.99 9.20
C LEU A 136 -5.67 10.85 9.09
N TYR A 137 -5.04 10.54 10.21
CA TYR A 137 -4.41 9.25 10.42
C TYR A 137 -5.40 8.35 11.16
N ILE A 138 -5.60 7.15 10.65
CA ILE A 138 -6.40 6.11 11.30
C ILE A 138 -5.63 4.80 11.36
N SER A 139 -5.67 4.13 12.50
CA SER A 139 -5.12 2.79 12.67
C SER A 139 -5.94 1.95 13.65
N ARG A 140 -5.76 0.63 13.57
CA ARG A 140 -6.17 -0.28 14.64
C ARG A 140 -5.28 -0.06 15.87
N LYS A 141 -5.74 -0.46 17.05
CA LYS A 141 -4.90 -0.52 18.25
C LYS A 141 -3.91 -1.69 18.18
N GLY A 142 -2.84 -1.61 18.97
CA GLY A 142 -1.77 -2.59 19.03
C GLY A 142 -0.56 -2.15 18.22
N THR A 143 0.25 -3.12 17.83
CA THR A 143 1.57 -2.99 17.22
C THR A 143 1.63 -3.80 15.92
N LEU A 144 2.67 -3.63 15.09
CA LEU A 144 2.80 -4.49 13.90
C LEU A 144 2.94 -5.97 14.26
N ALA A 145 3.56 -6.29 15.39
CA ALA A 145 3.72 -7.66 15.88
C ALA A 145 2.39 -8.37 16.19
N ASP A 146 1.31 -7.61 16.43
CA ASP A 146 -0.03 -8.19 16.63
C ASP A 146 -0.67 -8.65 15.31
N TYR A 147 -0.17 -8.18 14.17
CA TYR A 147 -0.77 -8.41 12.85
C TYR A 147 0.14 -9.16 11.88
N PHE A 148 1.45 -9.19 12.13
CA PHE A 148 2.44 -9.73 11.20
C PHE A 148 3.54 -10.54 11.90
N ASP A 149 3.98 -11.62 11.25
CA ASP A 149 5.12 -12.43 11.68
C ASP A 149 6.43 -11.83 11.18
N LEU A 150 7.20 -11.23 12.08
CA LEU A 150 8.47 -10.59 11.74
C LEU A 150 9.52 -11.60 11.22
N ASP A 151 9.60 -12.79 11.80
CA ASP A 151 10.64 -13.75 11.42
C ASP A 151 10.37 -14.29 10.01
N GLU A 152 9.11 -14.52 9.66
CA GLU A 152 8.73 -14.91 8.30
C GLU A 152 9.02 -13.80 7.28
N ILE A 153 8.67 -12.55 7.61
CA ILE A 153 8.95 -11.37 6.77
C ILE A 153 10.45 -11.21 6.53
N LEU A 154 11.27 -11.25 7.59
CA LEU A 154 12.73 -11.17 7.47
C LEU A 154 13.30 -12.32 6.62
N SER A 155 12.71 -13.52 6.68
CA SER A 155 13.12 -14.62 5.81
C SER A 155 12.80 -14.34 4.34
N VAL A 156 11.64 -13.76 4.03
CA VAL A 156 11.27 -13.39 2.66
C VAL A 156 12.20 -12.33 2.09
N TYR A 157 12.51 -11.27 2.84
CA TYR A 157 13.47 -10.25 2.40
C TYR A 157 14.85 -10.84 2.14
N ARG A 158 15.35 -11.69 3.05
CA ARG A 158 16.66 -12.35 2.92
C ARG A 158 16.74 -13.25 1.69
N GLU A 159 15.71 -14.05 1.45
CA GLU A 159 15.61 -14.92 0.27
C GLU A 159 15.45 -14.11 -1.02
N SER A 160 14.92 -12.90 -0.93
CA SER A 160 14.88 -11.93 -2.02
C SER A 160 16.20 -11.17 -2.19
N GLY A 161 17.24 -11.47 -1.40
CA GLY A 161 18.55 -10.80 -1.48
C GLY A 161 18.64 -9.46 -0.76
N ILE A 162 17.71 -9.16 0.15
CA ILE A 162 17.67 -7.93 0.95
C ILE A 162 17.93 -8.27 2.41
N GLU A 163 19.02 -7.76 2.96
CA GLU A 163 19.31 -7.88 4.40
C GLU A 163 18.72 -6.66 5.11
N LEU A 164 17.79 -6.90 6.04
CA LEU A 164 17.21 -5.87 6.92
C LEU A 164 17.81 -6.01 8.31
N ASP A 165 18.06 -4.88 8.98
CA ASP A 165 18.49 -4.89 10.38
C ASP A 165 17.37 -5.44 11.28
N LYS A 166 17.60 -6.66 11.83
CA LYS A 166 16.62 -7.34 12.68
C LYS A 166 16.31 -6.57 13.96
N GLU A 167 17.30 -5.96 14.60
CA GLU A 167 17.08 -5.24 15.87
C GLU A 167 16.22 -4.00 15.63
N LYS A 168 16.51 -3.27 14.54
CA LYS A 168 15.73 -2.10 14.12
C LYS A 168 14.30 -2.48 13.71
N MET A 169 14.13 -3.58 12.97
CA MET A 169 12.80 -4.08 12.61
C MET A 169 12.00 -4.53 13.85
N GLN A 170 12.66 -5.17 14.82
CA GLN A 170 12.04 -5.53 16.11
C GLN A 170 11.60 -4.28 16.89
N GLU A 171 12.42 -3.22 16.89
CA GLU A 171 12.05 -1.95 17.51
C GLU A 171 10.77 -1.39 16.86
N TYR A 172 10.73 -1.30 15.53
CA TYR A 172 9.56 -0.79 14.81
C TYR A 172 8.33 -1.66 15.01
N PHE A 173 8.50 -2.99 15.05
CA PHE A 173 7.38 -3.92 15.27
C PHE A 173 6.74 -3.82 16.66
N ALA A 174 7.50 -3.33 17.65
CA ALA A 174 7.03 -3.14 19.01
C ALA A 174 6.37 -1.77 19.27
N LYS A 175 6.40 -0.84 18.31
CA LYS A 175 5.74 0.47 18.46
C LYS A 175 4.23 0.31 18.30
N GLU A 176 3.48 1.01 19.13
CA GLU A 176 2.03 1.18 18.94
C GLU A 176 1.76 1.83 17.58
N LEU A 177 0.70 1.41 16.89
CA LEU A 177 0.43 1.88 15.53
C LEU A 177 0.19 3.41 15.49
N ASN A 178 -0.36 4.03 16.54
CA ASN A 178 -0.50 5.49 16.59
C ASN A 178 0.83 6.26 16.59
N TRP A 179 1.93 5.63 17.03
CA TRP A 179 3.25 6.24 17.05
C TRP A 179 3.67 6.67 15.63
N PHE A 180 3.38 5.86 14.62
CA PHE A 180 3.72 6.18 13.22
C PHE A 180 3.02 7.44 12.70
N GLY A 181 1.84 7.77 13.22
CA GLY A 181 1.14 9.02 12.90
C GLY A 181 1.61 10.23 13.71
N ASN A 182 2.52 10.06 14.68
CA ASN A 182 3.00 11.15 15.53
C ASN A 182 4.36 11.67 15.04
N ALA A 183 4.35 12.69 14.17
CA ALA A 183 5.57 13.28 13.61
C ALA A 183 6.54 13.90 14.65
N LYS A 184 6.10 14.11 15.90
CA LYS A 184 7.00 14.58 16.99
C LYS A 184 7.81 13.45 17.63
N GLU A 185 7.32 12.23 17.56
CA GLU A 185 7.90 11.06 18.23
C GLU A 185 8.44 10.03 17.25
N CYS A 186 7.86 9.93 16.06
CA CYS A 186 8.27 9.03 15.00
C CYS A 186 9.17 9.76 14.01
N PRO A 187 10.44 9.35 13.85
CA PRO A 187 11.35 9.95 12.86
C PRO A 187 11.08 9.44 11.44
N ILE A 188 10.17 8.48 11.25
CA ILE A 188 9.86 7.93 9.93
C ILE A 188 8.89 8.87 9.22
N GLU A 189 9.34 9.46 8.11
CA GLU A 189 8.47 10.23 7.22
C GLU A 189 7.57 9.28 6.40
N ILE A 190 6.42 8.88 6.95
CA ILE A 190 5.55 7.85 6.35
C ILE A 190 5.05 8.17 4.92
N HIS A 191 5.13 9.42 4.47
CA HIS A 191 4.78 9.82 3.09
C HIS A 191 5.99 9.98 2.15
N ASN A 192 7.20 10.12 2.69
CA ASN A 192 8.44 10.34 1.95
C ASN A 192 9.56 9.46 2.55
N CYS A 193 9.22 8.19 2.72
CA CYS A 193 10.02 7.26 3.48
C CYS A 193 11.30 6.87 2.71
N LEU A 194 12.44 6.92 3.38
CA LEU A 194 13.73 6.46 2.87
C LEU A 194 14.35 5.47 3.86
N GLY A 195 15.15 4.53 3.34
CA GLY A 195 15.77 3.48 4.15
C GLY A 195 15.04 2.14 4.01
N ASN A 196 15.79 1.05 4.12
CA ASN A 196 15.27 -0.28 3.81
C ASN A 196 14.25 -0.74 4.86
N GLU A 197 14.58 -0.60 6.16
CA GLU A 197 13.70 -1.01 7.25
C GLU A 197 12.46 -0.12 7.33
N GLU A 198 12.63 1.19 7.13
CA GLU A 198 11.51 2.13 7.12
C GLU A 198 10.56 1.81 5.97
N LEU A 199 11.07 1.57 4.75
CA LEU A 199 10.22 1.20 3.61
C LEU A 199 9.51 -0.14 3.83
N ALA A 200 10.20 -1.15 4.37
CA ALA A 200 9.58 -2.44 4.73
C ALA A 200 8.46 -2.25 5.76
N THR A 201 8.70 -1.46 6.79
CA THR A 201 7.77 -1.18 7.88
C THR A 201 6.56 -0.38 7.39
N VAL A 202 6.78 0.69 6.63
CA VAL A 202 5.72 1.56 6.09
C VAL A 202 4.88 0.82 5.06
N GLY A 203 5.49 -0.05 4.25
CA GLY A 203 4.76 -0.92 3.34
C GLY A 203 3.75 -1.80 4.07
N LEU A 204 4.18 -2.47 5.14
CA LEU A 204 3.28 -3.28 5.99
C LEU A 204 2.20 -2.43 6.68
N LEU A 205 2.60 -1.27 7.22
CA LEU A 205 1.70 -0.33 7.88
C LEU A 205 0.53 0.09 6.97
N PHE A 206 0.82 0.40 5.71
CA PHE A 206 -0.17 0.77 4.71
C PHE A 206 -0.70 -0.41 3.89
N GLY A 207 -0.46 -1.65 4.32
CA GLY A 207 -1.08 -2.83 3.75
C GLY A 207 -0.57 -3.20 2.35
N TYR A 208 0.65 -2.82 2.00
CA TYR A 208 1.26 -3.18 0.72
C TYR A 208 1.80 -4.61 0.75
N PRO A 209 1.69 -5.34 -0.37
CA PRO A 209 2.30 -6.66 -0.49
C PRO A 209 3.81 -6.57 -0.27
N VAL A 210 4.40 -7.54 0.43
CA VAL A 210 5.85 -7.55 0.72
C VAL A 210 6.65 -7.51 -0.58
N GLU A 211 6.19 -8.23 -1.59
CA GLU A 211 6.80 -8.29 -2.91
C GLU A 211 6.88 -6.92 -3.62
N SER A 212 5.93 -6.01 -3.35
CA SER A 212 5.99 -4.65 -3.91
C SER A 212 7.11 -3.81 -3.31
N THR A 213 7.37 -3.98 -2.01
CA THR A 213 8.49 -3.32 -1.34
C THR A 213 9.82 -3.95 -1.73
N VAL A 214 9.85 -5.27 -1.97
CA VAL A 214 11.04 -5.94 -2.55
C VAL A 214 11.39 -5.32 -3.91
N ALA A 215 10.42 -5.16 -4.81
CA ALA A 215 10.64 -4.51 -6.11
C ALA A 215 11.14 -3.06 -5.95
N LEU A 216 10.59 -2.31 -4.98
CA LEU A 216 11.01 -0.94 -4.69
C LEU A 216 12.47 -0.88 -4.22
N LEU A 217 12.86 -1.75 -3.28
CA LEU A 217 14.21 -1.78 -2.72
C LEU A 217 15.26 -2.23 -3.74
N HIS A 218 14.89 -3.15 -4.64
CA HIS A 218 15.73 -3.54 -5.77
C HIS A 218 15.76 -2.52 -6.90
N ARG A 219 14.86 -1.53 -6.88
CA ARG A 219 14.68 -0.52 -7.94
C ARG A 219 14.33 -1.17 -9.28
N THR A 220 13.51 -2.21 -9.23
CA THR A 220 13.05 -3.01 -10.37
C THR A 220 11.60 -2.68 -10.71
N ILE A 221 11.26 -1.39 -10.63
CA ILE A 221 9.95 -0.86 -10.98
C ILE A 221 10.12 -0.02 -12.24
N ASP A 222 9.50 -0.47 -13.33
CA ASP A 222 9.45 0.30 -14.58
C ASP A 222 8.27 1.26 -14.54
N MET A 223 8.54 2.53 -14.77
CA MET A 223 7.52 3.56 -14.99
C MET A 223 7.42 3.80 -16.49
N PHE A 224 6.21 3.67 -17.04
CA PHE A 224 5.94 4.00 -18.44
C PHE A 224 5.47 5.45 -18.47
N GLU A 225 6.41 6.37 -18.68
CA GLU A 225 6.11 7.77 -18.99
C GLU A 225 5.79 7.88 -20.48
N GLU A 226 4.62 8.43 -20.81
CA GLU A 226 4.36 9.01 -22.15
C GLU A 226 4.71 10.51 -22.15
#